data_AF-A0A7S0LZJ7-F1
#
_entry.id   AF-A0A7S0LZJ7-F1
#
_cell.length_a   1.000
_cell.length_b   1.000
_cell.length_c   1.000
_cell.angle_alpha   90.00
_cell.angle_beta   90.00
_cell.angle_gamma   90.00
#
_symmetry.space_group_name_H-M   'P 1'
#
loop_
_entity.id
_entity.type
_entity.pdbx_description
1 polymer ?
#
loop_
_entity_poly.entity_id
_entity_poly.type
_entity_poly.pdbx_seq_one_letter_code
_entity_poly.pdbx_strand_id
1 'polypeptide(L)'
;GTPVNRGFSRWLRSAVLHPLPINVLLAWKCFLRAKLYKRKRGISRLAVVDPKVLVVTDEKPIQSSDDLQRPFRVGRDVVKGRVLIATRDLEVGEILFTEKALVAGSWHSHRCIECHEVHSSSSCSKVRIKYPSDVSSNMKKIESWLAKLDNIDELDRARSLIKALNLCRHNPAVLEQILQCTTVNMDGCRKCIARIQRSDTARAIIPSGISAEQAAAVLSALNTNSHELGEW
;
A
#
# COMPACT_ATOMS: atom_id res chain seq x y z
N GLY A 1 -34.81 15.07 -43.34
CA GLY A 1 -33.52 14.72 -43.94
C GLY A 1 -32.44 14.76 -42.89
N THR A 2 -32.08 13.59 -42.36
CA THR A 2 -30.75 13.32 -41.80
C THR A 2 -29.79 13.01 -42.97
N PRO A 3 -28.49 13.27 -42.79
CA PRO A 3 -27.54 12.17 -42.70
C PRO A 3 -26.56 12.38 -41.53
N VAL A 4 -26.32 11.39 -40.65
CA VAL A 4 -25.58 10.12 -40.82
C VAL A 4 -24.05 10.32 -40.84
N ASN A 5 -23.48 9.96 -39.68
CA ASN A 5 -22.21 9.27 -39.45
C ASN A 5 -21.50 8.69 -40.69
N ARG A 6 -20.17 8.92 -40.82
CA ARG A 6 -19.16 8.05 -41.48
C ARG A 6 -17.77 8.71 -41.31
N GLY A 7 -16.87 8.13 -40.52
CA GLY A 7 -15.80 7.22 -40.98
C GLY A 7 -14.46 7.90 -40.67
N PHE A 8 -13.40 7.29 -40.15
CA PHE A 8 -12.68 6.05 -40.52
C PHE A 8 -11.70 5.81 -39.34
N SER A 9 -11.49 4.65 -38.70
CA SER A 9 -11.49 3.24 -39.12
C SER A 9 -10.55 2.94 -40.29
N ARG A 10 -9.23 3.01 -40.03
CA ARG A 10 -8.21 2.28 -40.79
C ARG A 10 -7.00 2.04 -39.89
N TRP A 11 -6.91 0.86 -39.30
CA TRP A 11 -5.67 0.15 -38.98
C TRP A 11 -6.07 -1.21 -38.38
N LEU A 12 -6.55 -2.11 -39.25
CA LEU A 12 -6.66 -3.55 -38.98
C LEU A 12 -6.83 -4.26 -40.33
N ARG A 13 -5.74 -4.85 -40.81
CA ARG A 13 -5.66 -6.14 -41.53
C ARG A 13 -4.25 -6.28 -42.12
N SER A 14 -3.45 -7.16 -41.50
CA SER A 14 -2.71 -8.26 -42.14
C SER A 14 -1.41 -8.51 -41.38
N ALA A 15 -1.42 -9.49 -40.49
CA ALA A 15 -0.27 -10.35 -40.21
C ALA A 15 -0.81 -11.65 -39.62
N VAL A 16 -0.44 -12.72 -40.29
CA VAL A 16 -0.91 -14.10 -40.14
C VAL A 16 -0.18 -14.76 -38.98
N LEU A 17 -0.98 -15.47 -38.18
CA LEU A 17 -0.73 -16.67 -37.35
C LEU A 17 0.73 -17.11 -37.13
N HIS A 18 1.19 -16.96 -35.89
CA HIS A 18 1.98 -17.97 -35.16
C HIS A 18 1.59 -17.93 -33.66
N PRO A 19 1.65 -19.06 -32.94
CA PRO A 19 0.99 -19.22 -31.64
C PRO A 19 1.77 -18.51 -30.54
N LEU A 20 1.13 -17.54 -29.88
CA LEU A 20 1.65 -16.93 -28.67
C LEU A 20 1.07 -17.62 -27.44
N PRO A 21 1.89 -17.87 -26.40
CA PRO A 21 1.44 -18.53 -25.18
C PRO A 21 0.41 -17.67 -24.43
N ILE A 22 -0.67 -18.32 -24.03
CA ILE A 22 -1.69 -17.82 -23.11
C ILE A 22 -0.98 -17.35 -21.83
N ASN A 23 -0.95 -16.03 -21.59
CA ASN A 23 -1.08 -15.36 -20.28
C ASN A 23 -0.80 -13.85 -20.37
N VAL A 24 -1.48 -13.15 -21.28
CA VAL A 24 -1.67 -11.70 -21.22
C VAL A 24 -3.15 -11.43 -21.42
N LEU A 25 -3.94 -11.60 -20.36
CA LEU A 25 -5.33 -11.16 -20.27
C LEU A 25 -5.78 -11.32 -18.82
N LEU A 26 -5.46 -10.32 -17.99
CA LEU A 26 -6.21 -9.95 -16.77
C LEU A 26 -5.62 -8.65 -16.22
N ALA A 27 -5.67 -7.59 -17.03
CA ALA A 27 -5.37 -6.23 -16.61
C ALA A 27 -6.49 -5.32 -17.12
N TRP A 28 -7.66 -5.41 -16.48
CA TRP A 28 -8.72 -4.38 -16.39
C TRP A 28 -10.02 -5.03 -15.92
N LYS A 29 -10.36 -4.86 -14.64
CA LYS A 29 -11.71 -4.76 -14.04
C LYS A 29 -11.65 -5.14 -12.56
N CYS A 30 -11.23 -4.20 -11.73
CA CYS A 30 -11.66 -4.13 -10.32
C CYS A 30 -11.95 -2.66 -10.00
N PHE A 31 -12.92 -2.10 -10.72
CA PHE A 31 -13.60 -0.86 -10.33
C PHE A 31 -14.95 -1.30 -9.74
N LEU A 32 -15.02 -1.49 -8.43
CA LEU A 32 -16.29 -1.72 -7.73
C LEU A 32 -16.54 -0.55 -6.79
N ARG A 33 -17.21 0.42 -7.40
CA ARG A 33 -17.85 1.59 -6.83
C ARG A 33 -19.00 1.10 -5.92
N ALA A 34 -18.81 1.08 -4.60
CA ALA A 34 -19.91 0.85 -3.67
C ALA A 34 -20.61 2.18 -3.36
N LYS A 35 -21.69 2.47 -4.09
CA LYS A 35 -22.65 3.54 -3.74
C LYS A 35 -23.90 2.90 -3.12
N LEU A 36 -24.22 3.37 -1.90
CA LEU A 36 -25.52 3.38 -1.20
C LEU A 36 -26.03 2.06 -0.58
N TYR A 37 -26.23 2.02 0.73
CA TYR A 37 -27.55 2.33 1.33
C TYR A 37 -27.46 2.41 2.87
N LYS A 38 -27.96 3.51 3.43
CA LYS A 38 -28.07 3.75 4.87
C LYS A 38 -29.29 2.95 5.38
N ARG A 39 -29.12 1.87 6.15
CA ARG A 39 -30.16 1.41 7.08
C ARG A 39 -29.60 0.58 8.23
N LYS A 40 -30.13 0.92 9.41
CA LYS A 40 -29.80 0.44 10.74
C LYS A 40 -29.84 -1.09 10.89
N ARG A 41 -29.00 -1.55 11.82
CA ARG A 41 -28.92 -2.86 12.48
C ARG A 41 -27.94 -3.83 11.85
N GLY A 42 -26.98 -4.22 12.68
CA GLY A 42 -25.85 -5.07 12.34
C GLY A 42 -26.29 -6.42 11.78
N ILE A 43 -25.52 -6.87 10.81
CA ILE A 43 -25.18 -8.24 10.44
C ILE A 43 -24.03 -8.08 9.44
N SER A 44 -22.86 -8.62 9.79
CA SER A 44 -21.74 -8.77 8.87
C SER A 44 -22.14 -9.73 7.76
N ARG A 45 -21.96 -9.34 6.48
CA ARG A 45 -22.15 -10.27 5.35
C ARG A 45 -20.81 -10.67 4.75
N LEU A 46 -20.63 -11.99 4.76
CA LEU A 46 -19.67 -12.81 4.01
C LEU A 46 -19.46 -12.32 2.57
N ALA A 47 -18.20 -12.29 2.15
CA ALA A 47 -17.84 -12.72 0.81
C ALA A 47 -17.20 -14.11 0.94
N VAL A 48 -17.88 -15.14 0.45
CA VAL A 48 -17.29 -16.46 0.24
C VAL A 48 -16.29 -16.30 -0.90
N VAL A 49 -15.01 -16.41 -0.58
CA VAL A 49 -13.93 -16.58 -1.56
C VAL A 49 -13.32 -17.94 -1.26
N ASP A 50 -13.22 -18.76 -2.31
CA ASP A 50 -12.59 -20.09 -2.39
C ASP A 50 -11.57 -20.37 -1.26
N PRO A 51 -11.75 -21.43 -0.42
CA PRO A 51 -11.12 -21.54 0.91
C PRO A 51 -9.60 -21.83 0.94
N LYS A 52 -8.84 -21.57 -0.13
CA LYS A 52 -7.48 -22.13 -0.25
C LYS A 52 -6.32 -21.16 -0.40
N VAL A 53 -6.49 -19.84 -0.53
CA VAL A 53 -5.31 -18.97 -0.72
C VAL A 53 -5.47 -17.63 -0.02
N LEU A 54 -4.71 -17.43 1.05
CA LEU A 54 -4.39 -16.13 1.64
C LEU A 54 -3.01 -15.69 1.16
N VAL A 55 -2.91 -14.46 0.65
CA VAL A 55 -1.69 -13.86 0.12
C VAL A 55 -1.05 -13.02 1.22
N VAL A 56 0.17 -13.36 1.66
CA VAL A 56 0.96 -12.60 2.63
C VAL A 56 2.44 -12.68 2.25
N THR A 57 3.17 -11.59 2.50
CA THR A 57 4.63 -11.41 2.36
C THR A 57 5.27 -11.59 3.75
N ASP A 58 6.25 -12.45 4.03
CA ASP A 58 7.68 -12.35 3.65
C ASP A 58 8.48 -13.63 4.02
N GLU A 59 9.72 -13.78 3.54
CA GLU A 59 10.64 -14.90 3.87
C GLU A 59 12.00 -14.43 4.45
N LYS A 60 12.26 -14.77 5.71
CA LYS A 60 13.51 -15.42 6.14
C LYS A 60 13.14 -16.57 7.09
N PRO A 61 13.82 -17.73 7.02
CA PRO A 61 13.54 -18.84 7.93
C PRO A 61 14.10 -18.47 9.30
N ILE A 62 13.23 -17.95 10.18
CA ILE A 62 13.51 -18.00 11.60
C ILE A 62 13.15 -19.41 12.02
N GLN A 63 14.14 -20.32 11.99
CA GLN A 63 14.03 -21.58 12.74
C GLN A 63 14.06 -21.25 14.23
N SER A 64 13.03 -20.57 14.75
CA SER A 64 12.73 -20.56 16.17
C SER A 64 11.77 -21.71 16.41
N SER A 65 11.91 -22.37 17.56
CA SER A 65 11.08 -23.48 18.01
C SER A 65 9.57 -23.17 18.09
N ASP A 66 9.15 -21.92 17.85
CA ASP A 66 7.75 -21.47 17.79
C ASP A 66 7.10 -21.59 16.40
N ASP A 67 7.87 -21.82 15.33
CA ASP A 67 7.30 -22.02 13.98
C ASP A 67 6.48 -23.32 13.86
N LEU A 68 6.55 -24.19 14.87
CA LEU A 68 5.76 -25.43 14.96
C LEU A 68 4.30 -25.22 15.41
N GLN A 69 3.87 -23.99 15.74
CA GLN A 69 2.50 -23.74 16.22
C GLN A 69 1.59 -22.96 15.26
N ARG A 70 2.13 -22.40 14.17
CA ARG A 70 1.28 -21.63 13.24
C ARG A 70 0.44 -22.59 12.38
N PRO A 71 -0.87 -22.33 12.19
CA PRO A 71 -1.72 -23.18 11.36
C PRO A 71 -1.46 -23.03 9.85
N PHE A 72 -0.37 -22.35 9.49
CA PHE A 72 0.07 -22.14 8.12
C PHE A 72 1.60 -22.03 8.05
N ARG A 73 2.13 -22.25 6.85
CA ARG A 73 3.53 -21.98 6.47
C ARG A 73 3.56 -21.08 5.24
N VAL A 74 4.67 -20.39 5.04
CA VAL A 74 4.92 -19.68 3.79
C VAL A 74 5.28 -20.69 2.69
N GLY A 75 4.75 -20.48 1.49
CA GLY A 75 5.07 -21.27 0.32
C GLY A 75 5.08 -20.42 -0.95
N ARG A 76 5.37 -21.06 -2.08
CA ARG A 76 5.48 -20.42 -3.39
C ARG A 76 4.53 -21.06 -4.39
N ASP A 77 3.72 -20.23 -5.02
CA ASP A 77 2.83 -20.54 -6.13
C ASP A 77 3.39 -19.92 -7.41
N VAL A 78 3.35 -20.67 -8.52
CA VAL A 78 3.96 -20.25 -9.79
C VAL A 78 3.25 -19.06 -10.44
N VAL A 79 1.96 -18.84 -10.12
CA VAL A 79 1.16 -17.74 -10.66
C VAL A 79 1.05 -16.59 -9.66
N LYS A 80 0.81 -16.92 -8.39
CA LYS A 80 0.49 -15.95 -7.33
C LYS A 80 1.71 -15.46 -6.56
N GLY A 81 2.88 -16.08 -6.75
CA GLY A 81 4.08 -15.74 -6.00
C GLY A 81 4.04 -16.33 -4.60
N ARG A 82 4.18 -15.51 -3.56
CA ARG A 82 4.19 -15.99 -2.16
C ARG A 82 2.78 -16.17 -1.63
N VAL A 83 2.56 -17.28 -0.93
CA VAL A 83 1.25 -17.67 -0.39
C VAL A 83 1.39 -18.26 1.02
N LEU A 84 0.34 -18.16 1.83
CA LEU A 84 0.22 -18.94 3.06
C LEU A 84 -0.48 -20.26 2.75
N ILE A 85 0.15 -21.37 3.14
CA ILE A 85 -0.36 -22.74 2.96
C ILE A 85 -0.70 -23.29 4.34
N ALA A 86 -1.96 -23.68 4.54
CA ALA A 86 -2.40 -24.31 5.78
C ALA A 86 -1.58 -25.58 6.07
N THR A 87 -1.16 -25.77 7.32
CA THR A 87 -0.39 -26.94 7.77
C THR A 87 -1.27 -28.01 8.41
N ARG A 88 -2.55 -27.68 8.65
CA ARG A 88 -3.60 -28.56 9.17
C ARG A 88 -4.98 -28.09 8.68
N ASP A 89 -6.00 -28.86 9.00
CA ASP A 89 -7.39 -28.44 8.83
C ASP A 89 -7.71 -27.23 9.73
N LEU A 90 -8.56 -26.34 9.23
CA LEU A 90 -8.95 -25.08 9.86
C LEU A 90 -10.45 -25.09 10.14
N GLU A 91 -10.86 -24.55 11.28
CA GLU A 91 -12.28 -24.45 11.63
C GLU A 91 -12.89 -23.11 11.22
N VAL A 92 -14.20 -23.10 10.97
CA VAL A 92 -14.94 -21.87 10.67
C VAL A 92 -14.94 -20.97 11.89
N GLY A 93 -14.46 -19.73 11.72
CA GLY A 93 -14.36 -18.75 12.80
C GLY A 93 -13.01 -18.78 13.53
N GLU A 94 -12.10 -19.68 13.15
CA GLU A 94 -10.75 -19.72 13.69
C GLU A 94 -9.93 -18.49 13.27
N ILE A 95 -9.22 -17.88 14.22
CA ILE A 95 -8.30 -16.77 13.95
C ILE A 95 -6.92 -17.33 13.62
N LEU A 96 -6.49 -17.19 12.37
CA LEU A 96 -5.21 -17.73 11.91
C LEU A 96 -4.01 -16.91 12.39
N PHE A 97 -4.10 -15.58 12.33
CA PHE A 97 -3.12 -14.66 12.88
C PHE A 97 -3.75 -13.30 13.17
N THR A 98 -3.09 -12.53 14.03
CA THR A 98 -3.35 -11.11 14.21
C THR A 98 -2.08 -10.36 13.87
N GLU A 99 -2.22 -9.23 13.19
CA GLU A 99 -1.10 -8.40 12.80
C GLU A 99 -1.35 -6.95 13.20
N LYS A 100 -0.31 -6.31 13.71
CA LYS A 100 -0.33 -4.87 13.96
C LYS A 100 0.17 -4.17 12.72
N ALA A 101 -0.61 -3.19 12.23
CA ALA A 101 -0.18 -2.36 11.12
C ALA A 101 1.19 -1.71 11.40
N LEU A 102 2.12 -1.86 10.45
CA LEU A 102 3.44 -1.25 10.53
C LEU A 102 3.34 0.27 10.66
N VAL A 103 2.51 0.87 9.81
CA VAL A 103 2.12 2.28 9.86
C VAL A 103 0.64 2.39 9.51
N ALA A 104 -0.01 3.44 10.02
CA ALA A 104 -1.38 3.77 9.68
C ALA A 104 -1.51 5.29 9.50
N GLY A 105 -2.17 5.72 8.43
CA GLY A 105 -2.51 7.11 8.16
C GLY A 105 -4.01 7.30 8.14
N SER A 106 -4.52 8.37 8.75
CA SER A 106 -5.93 8.74 8.59
C SER A 106 -6.11 9.57 7.31
N TRP A 107 -7.18 9.35 6.57
CA TRP A 107 -7.56 10.19 5.42
C TRP A 107 -8.21 11.52 5.85
N HIS A 108 -8.58 11.65 7.13
CA HIS A 108 -9.22 12.85 7.67
C HIS A 108 -8.20 13.96 7.96
N SER A 109 -8.34 15.10 7.29
CA SER A 109 -7.46 16.27 7.46
C SER A 109 -7.51 16.90 8.87
N HIS A 110 -8.60 16.69 9.60
CA HIS A 110 -8.77 17.19 10.97
C HIS A 110 -8.20 16.25 12.04
N ARG A 111 -7.71 15.05 11.67
CA ARG A 111 -7.07 14.11 12.60
C ARG A 111 -5.55 14.20 12.49
N CYS A 112 -4.88 14.04 13.61
CA CYS A 112 -3.42 14.03 13.70
C CYS A 112 -2.80 12.73 13.15
N ILE A 113 -1.65 12.85 12.48
CA ILE A 113 -0.86 11.73 11.96
C ILE A 113 -0.38 10.73 13.04
N GLU A 114 -0.19 11.15 14.29
CA GLU A 114 0.36 10.31 15.37
C GLU A 114 -0.66 9.85 16.41
N CYS A 115 -1.38 10.79 17.04
CA CYS A 115 -2.33 10.43 18.10
C CYS A 115 -3.73 10.11 17.57
N HIS A 116 -4.00 10.35 16.28
CA HIS A 116 -5.32 10.14 15.66
C HIS A 116 -6.48 10.97 16.25
N GLU A 117 -6.20 11.85 17.21
CA GLU A 117 -7.14 12.80 17.79
C GLU A 117 -7.47 13.98 16.85
N VAL A 118 -8.58 14.65 17.13
CA VAL A 118 -9.09 15.78 16.33
C VAL A 118 -8.30 17.06 16.61
N HIS A 119 -7.18 17.22 15.93
CA HIS A 119 -6.43 18.46 15.80
C HIS A 119 -5.41 18.38 14.65
N SER A 120 -4.81 19.52 14.30
CA SER A 120 -3.73 19.58 13.30
C SER A 120 -2.51 18.76 13.75
N SER A 121 -1.85 18.06 12.83
CA SER A 121 -0.58 17.37 13.09
C SER A 121 0.51 18.34 13.58
N SER A 122 0.53 19.58 13.08
CA SER A 122 1.52 20.60 13.46
C SER A 122 1.39 21.12 14.90
N SER A 123 0.22 20.97 15.53
CA SER A 123 -0.01 21.35 16.94
C SER A 123 0.22 20.20 17.91
N CYS A 124 0.52 18.99 17.42
CA CYS A 124 0.65 17.81 18.25
C CYS A 124 2.03 17.73 18.93
N SER A 125 2.06 17.56 20.25
CA SER A 125 3.31 17.30 20.99
C SER A 125 3.99 16.00 20.55
N LYS A 126 3.23 14.93 20.30
CA LYS A 126 3.78 13.64 19.82
C LYS A 126 4.50 13.79 18.48
N VAL A 127 3.98 14.63 17.57
CA VAL A 127 4.63 14.92 16.29
C VAL A 127 5.94 15.69 16.50
N ARG A 128 5.96 16.70 17.38
CA ARG A 128 7.17 17.47 17.67
C ARG A 128 8.28 16.63 18.31
N ILE A 129 7.92 15.64 19.12
CA ILE A 129 8.87 14.73 19.77
C ILE A 129 9.41 13.70 18.77
N LYS A 130 8.54 13.14 17.93
CA LYS A 130 8.87 11.97 17.10
C LYS A 130 9.51 12.32 15.75
N TYR A 131 9.32 13.53 15.25
CA TYR A 131 9.83 13.96 13.94
C TYR A 131 10.83 15.09 14.08
N PRO A 132 11.77 15.23 13.11
CA PRO A 132 12.66 16.39 13.04
C PRO A 132 11.92 17.71 13.06
N SER A 133 12.57 18.75 13.59
CA SER A 133 11.98 20.10 13.66
C SER A 133 11.50 20.59 12.28
N ASP A 134 12.30 20.38 11.23
CA ASP A 134 11.96 20.80 9.86
C ASP A 134 10.70 20.13 9.31
N VAL A 135 10.47 18.86 9.71
CA VAL A 135 9.28 18.09 9.31
C VAL A 135 8.09 18.46 10.18
N SER A 136 8.25 18.44 11.52
CA SER A 136 7.16 18.69 12.46
C SER A 136 6.59 20.12 12.33
N SER A 137 7.46 21.12 12.13
CA SER A 137 7.05 22.53 11.95
C SER A 137 6.32 22.77 10.63
N ASN A 138 6.61 21.97 9.60
CA ASN A 138 5.99 22.09 8.27
C ASN A 138 4.98 20.97 7.95
N MET A 139 4.60 20.14 8.94
CA MET A 139 3.85 18.90 8.72
C MET A 139 2.59 19.08 7.86
N LYS A 140 1.75 20.07 8.18
CA LYS A 140 0.53 20.36 7.40
C LYS A 140 0.82 20.70 5.93
N LYS A 141 1.88 21.47 5.66
CA LYS A 141 2.28 21.84 4.29
C LYS A 141 2.81 20.62 3.54
N ILE A 142 3.61 19.80 4.21
CA ILE A 142 4.16 18.54 3.67
C ILE A 142 3.02 17.58 3.31
N GLU A 143 2.10 17.31 4.24
CA GLU A 143 0.91 16.47 4.03
C GLU A 143 0.12 16.92 2.80
N SER A 144 -0.20 18.23 2.72
CA SER A 144 -0.98 18.79 1.60
C SER A 144 -0.22 18.76 0.27
N TRP A 145 1.10 18.89 0.29
CA TRP A 145 1.92 18.86 -0.93
C TRP A 145 2.09 17.43 -1.45
N LEU A 146 2.37 16.47 -0.57
CA LEU A 146 2.50 15.05 -0.93
C LEU A 146 1.20 14.47 -1.47
N ALA A 147 0.04 14.83 -0.87
CA ALA A 147 -1.27 14.37 -1.33
C ALA A 147 -1.66 14.87 -2.74
N LYS A 148 -0.84 15.72 -3.38
CA LYS A 148 -1.03 16.18 -4.77
C LYS A 148 -0.05 15.53 -5.75
N LEU A 149 0.84 14.67 -5.27
CA LEU A 149 1.79 13.99 -6.14
C LEU A 149 1.17 12.74 -6.74
N ASP A 150 1.40 12.56 -8.03
CA ASP A 150 1.12 11.30 -8.72
C ASP A 150 1.84 10.14 -7.99
N ASN A 151 1.13 9.03 -7.75
CA ASN A 151 1.55 7.88 -6.93
C ASN A 151 1.44 8.05 -5.40
N ILE A 152 1.03 9.21 -4.89
CA ILE A 152 0.57 9.37 -3.51
C ILE A 152 -0.91 9.73 -3.52
N ASP A 153 -1.30 10.84 -4.14
CA ASP A 153 -2.67 11.31 -4.44
C ASP A 153 -3.72 11.33 -3.29
N GLU A 154 -3.36 10.86 -2.10
CA GLU A 154 -4.25 10.72 -0.95
C GLU A 154 -3.51 11.07 0.35
N LEU A 155 -4.25 11.63 1.32
CA LEU A 155 -3.67 12.14 2.56
C LEU A 155 -3.16 11.02 3.50
N ASP A 156 -3.88 9.92 3.59
CA ASP A 156 -3.51 8.73 4.36
C ASP A 156 -2.24 8.08 3.80
N ARG A 157 -2.08 8.01 2.47
CA ARG A 157 -0.85 7.55 1.82
C ARG A 157 0.32 8.48 2.08
N ALA A 158 0.11 9.79 1.97
CA ALA A 158 1.12 10.79 2.33
C ALA A 158 1.61 10.61 3.78
N ARG A 159 0.66 10.45 4.71
CA ARG A 159 0.93 10.20 6.13
C ARG A 159 1.66 8.88 6.37
N SER A 160 1.25 7.82 5.67
CA SER A 160 1.88 6.50 5.78
C SER A 160 3.33 6.54 5.28
N LEU A 161 3.62 7.25 4.19
CA LEU A 161 4.99 7.46 3.71
C LEU A 161 5.85 8.22 4.73
N ILE A 162 5.34 9.33 5.27
CA ILE A 162 6.04 10.11 6.31
C ILE A 162 6.37 9.23 7.52
N LYS A 163 5.38 8.46 8.01
CA LYS A 163 5.55 7.54 9.14
C LYS A 163 6.55 6.44 8.84
N ALA A 164 6.47 5.82 7.66
CA ALA A 164 7.33 4.72 7.28
C ALA A 164 8.80 5.15 7.14
N LEU A 165 9.06 6.28 6.48
CA LEU A 165 10.42 6.82 6.35
C LEU A 165 11.00 7.22 7.71
N ASN A 166 10.18 7.83 8.58
CA ASN A 166 10.62 8.15 9.94
C ASN A 166 10.87 6.89 10.77
N LEU A 167 10.07 5.83 10.61
CA LEU A 167 10.29 4.55 11.28
C LEU A 167 11.61 3.90 10.81
N CYS A 168 11.85 3.88 9.49
CA CYS A 168 13.09 3.37 8.89
C CYS A 168 14.34 4.12 9.39
N ARG A 169 14.23 5.43 9.63
CA ARG A 169 15.32 6.24 10.20
C ARG A 169 15.79 5.71 11.56
N HIS A 170 14.84 5.30 12.42
CA HIS A 170 15.13 4.88 13.78
C HIS A 170 15.37 3.37 13.89
N ASN A 171 14.90 2.59 12.92
CA ASN A 171 15.03 1.15 12.92
C ASN A 171 15.40 0.64 11.51
N PRO A 172 16.71 0.47 11.21
CA PRO A 172 17.17 -0.04 9.92
C PRO A 172 16.62 -1.42 9.57
N ALA A 173 16.32 -2.28 10.56
CA ALA A 173 15.72 -3.59 10.32
C ALA A 173 14.31 -3.47 9.71
N VAL A 174 13.56 -2.41 10.03
CA VAL A 174 12.27 -2.14 9.38
C VAL A 174 12.47 -1.81 7.91
N LEU A 175 13.51 -1.06 7.56
CA LEU A 175 13.81 -0.78 6.16
C LEU A 175 14.13 -2.07 5.42
N GLU A 176 14.97 -2.94 5.98
CA GLU A 176 15.29 -4.24 5.38
C GLU A 176 14.06 -5.12 5.16
N GLN A 177 13.10 -5.09 6.08
CA GLN A 177 11.81 -5.80 5.94
C GLN A 177 10.96 -5.20 4.82
N ILE A 178 10.79 -3.86 4.78
CA ILE A 178 9.99 -3.21 3.72
C ILE A 178 10.60 -3.47 2.33
N LEU A 179 11.93 -3.51 2.21
CA LEU A 179 12.61 -3.77 0.94
C LEU A 179 12.41 -5.21 0.43
N GLN A 180 11.93 -6.13 1.26
CA GLN A 180 11.57 -7.50 0.88
C GLN A 180 10.09 -7.63 0.49
N CYS A 181 9.28 -6.60 0.74
CA CYS A 181 7.88 -6.56 0.32
C CYS A 181 7.75 -6.51 -1.20
N THR A 182 6.60 -6.96 -1.70
CA THR A 182 6.27 -6.87 -3.13
C THR A 182 6.17 -5.39 -3.52
N THR A 183 6.84 -5.02 -4.62
CA THR A 183 6.84 -3.68 -5.19
C THR A 183 6.27 -3.69 -6.60
N VAL A 184 5.49 -2.67 -6.94
CA VAL A 184 4.95 -2.44 -8.29
C VAL A 184 5.13 -0.98 -8.70
N ASN A 185 5.13 -0.71 -10.00
CA ASN A 185 5.23 0.66 -10.54
C ASN A 185 6.44 1.45 -9.98
N MET A 186 7.60 0.79 -9.91
CA MET A 186 8.83 1.39 -9.37
C MET A 186 9.26 2.65 -10.13
N ASP A 187 9.06 2.72 -11.45
CA ASP A 187 9.42 3.90 -12.23
C ASP A 187 8.60 5.13 -11.85
N GLY A 188 7.30 4.97 -11.59
CA GLY A 188 6.45 6.03 -11.06
C GLY A 188 6.92 6.48 -9.68
N CYS A 189 7.24 5.52 -8.81
CA CYS A 189 7.73 5.80 -7.46
C CYS A 189 9.07 6.53 -7.47
N ARG A 190 10.04 6.13 -8.31
CA ARG A 190 11.33 6.82 -8.48
C ARG A 190 11.15 8.27 -8.90
N LYS A 191 10.30 8.53 -9.90
CA LYS A 191 9.97 9.89 -10.35
C LYS A 191 9.34 10.72 -9.22
N CYS A 192 8.44 10.11 -8.44
CA CYS A 192 7.81 10.75 -7.29
C CYS A 192 8.83 11.13 -6.20
N ILE A 193 9.71 10.19 -5.81
CA ILE A 193 10.79 10.45 -4.84
C ILE A 193 11.77 11.51 -5.35
N ALA A 194 12.13 11.50 -6.63
CA ALA A 194 12.99 12.53 -7.21
C ALA A 194 12.36 13.93 -7.11
N ARG A 195 11.02 14.05 -7.25
CA ARG A 195 10.29 15.31 -7.01
C ARG A 195 10.32 15.71 -5.54
N ILE A 196 10.17 14.77 -4.61
CA ILE A 196 10.27 15.03 -3.16
C ILE A 196 11.67 15.56 -2.81
N GLN A 197 12.73 14.93 -3.31
CA GLN A 197 14.12 15.33 -3.03
C GLN A 197 14.46 16.74 -3.51
N ARG A 198 13.84 17.20 -4.60
CA ARG A 198 14.02 18.55 -5.15
C ARG A 198 13.11 19.60 -4.52
N SER A 199 12.19 19.20 -3.64
CA SER A 199 11.19 20.10 -3.04
C SER A 199 11.71 20.72 -1.75
N ASP A 200 11.76 22.04 -1.67
CA ASP A 200 12.07 22.76 -0.41
C ASP A 200 11.05 22.49 0.69
N THR A 201 9.83 22.07 0.33
CA THR A 201 8.78 21.74 1.29
C THR A 201 8.97 20.35 1.89
N ALA A 202 9.26 19.35 1.05
CA ALA A 202 9.11 17.94 1.42
C ALA A 202 10.43 17.17 1.49
N ARG A 203 11.57 17.70 1.00
CA ARG A 203 12.84 16.96 1.00
C ARG A 203 13.26 16.43 2.37
N ALA A 204 12.90 17.15 3.44
CA ALA A 204 13.24 16.81 4.82
C ALA A 204 12.59 15.50 5.31
N ILE A 205 11.58 14.97 4.63
CA ILE A 205 10.96 13.69 5.02
C ILE A 205 11.84 12.48 4.67
N ILE A 206 12.79 12.63 3.73
CA ILE A 206 13.70 11.57 3.34
C ILE A 206 14.94 11.65 4.25
N PRO A 207 15.15 10.68 5.16
CA PRO A 207 16.31 10.67 6.04
C PRO A 207 17.60 10.53 5.23
N SER A 208 18.70 11.17 5.67
CA SER A 208 19.99 11.15 4.98
C SER A 208 20.61 9.76 4.79
N GLY A 209 20.25 8.79 5.64
CA GLY A 209 20.69 7.39 5.53
C GLY A 209 19.85 6.53 4.58
N ILE A 210 18.81 7.06 3.96
CA ILE A 210 17.94 6.33 3.03
C ILE A 210 18.18 6.86 1.62
N SER A 211 18.66 5.99 0.73
CA SER A 211 18.86 6.35 -0.67
C SER A 211 17.53 6.63 -1.39
N ALA A 212 17.60 7.34 -2.51
CA ALA A 212 16.43 7.61 -3.35
C ALA A 212 15.72 6.31 -3.80
N GLU A 213 16.51 5.29 -4.13
CA GLU A 213 16.00 3.99 -4.58
C GLU A 213 15.28 3.27 -3.44
N GLN A 214 15.84 3.27 -2.23
CA GLN A 214 15.20 2.69 -1.06
C GLN A 214 13.90 3.43 -0.69
N ALA A 215 13.89 4.77 -0.74
CA ALA A 215 12.67 5.54 -0.52
C ALA A 215 11.60 5.25 -1.58
N ALA A 216 12.00 5.02 -2.84
CA ALA A 216 11.07 4.64 -3.91
C ALA A 216 10.49 3.24 -3.69
N ALA A 217 11.31 2.30 -3.23
CA ALA A 217 10.87 0.97 -2.84
C ALA A 217 9.91 1.00 -1.64
N VAL A 218 10.16 1.85 -0.64
CA VAL A 218 9.22 2.07 0.48
C VAL A 218 7.87 2.57 -0.03
N LEU A 219 7.85 3.59 -0.88
CA LEU A 219 6.61 4.11 -1.48
C LEU A 219 5.87 3.03 -2.29
N SER A 220 6.61 2.27 -3.10
CA SER A 220 6.05 1.20 -3.92
C SER A 220 5.45 0.08 -3.05
N ALA A 221 6.15 -0.32 -1.99
CA ALA A 221 5.68 -1.30 -1.03
C ALA A 221 4.40 -0.82 -0.33
N LEU A 222 4.35 0.44 0.10
CA LEU A 222 3.13 1.01 0.69
C LEU A 222 1.96 0.99 -0.31
N ASN A 223 2.18 1.38 -1.56
CA ASN A 223 1.14 1.37 -2.59
C ASN A 223 0.63 -0.02 -2.97
N THR A 224 1.43 -1.07 -2.74
CA THR A 224 1.10 -2.46 -3.11
C THR A 224 0.48 -3.22 -1.95
N ASN A 225 0.93 -2.95 -0.72
CA ASN A 225 0.62 -3.75 0.46
C ASN A 225 -0.23 -2.97 1.49
N SER A 226 -0.83 -1.84 1.10
CA SER A 226 -1.77 -1.10 1.95
C SER A 226 -3.15 -1.74 1.94
N HIS A 227 -3.75 -1.86 3.12
CA HIS A 227 -5.15 -2.27 3.29
C HIS A 227 -5.92 -1.19 4.02
N GLU A 228 -7.19 -0.99 3.63
CA GLU A 228 -8.10 -0.14 4.40
C GLU A 228 -8.34 -0.79 5.75
N LEU A 229 -8.05 -0.05 6.82
CA LEU A 229 -8.50 -0.42 8.14
C LEU A 229 -9.96 0.06 8.28
N GLY A 230 -10.82 -0.76 8.90
CA GLY A 230 -12.23 -0.41 9.14
C GLY A 230 -12.41 0.89 9.95
N GLU A 231 -13.64 1.33 10.17
CA GLU A 231 -13.89 2.57 10.93
C GLU A 231 -13.28 2.49 12.36
N TRP A 232 -12.35 3.40 12.66
CA TRP A 232 -11.78 3.65 13.99
C TRP A 232 -12.24 5.00 14.53
#